data_AF-A0AAD6XCL0-F1
#
_entry.id   AF-A0AAD6XCL0-F1
#
_cell.length_a   1.000
_cell.length_b   1.000
_cell.length_c   1.000
_cell.angle_alpha   90.00
_cell.angle_beta   90.00
_cell.angle_gamma   90.00
#
_symmetry.space_group_name_H-M   'P 1'
#
loop_
_entity.id
_entity.type
_entity.pdbx_description
1 polymer ?
#
loop_
_entity_poly.entity_id
_entity_poly.type
_entity_poly.pdbx_seq_one_letter_code
_entity_poly.pdbx_strand_id
1 'polypeptide(L)'
;MHKEEVRQAVTTIETSPLIVNSTVGSPWSAYPRPRLGIPPLDEIEWSFYKNWCRSKKKVFARYAKKHAEDSGKSVAHELVRICKYCTVVRILTHIQICNTGLSQEKAHLMEIQVNGGSIPEKIEFAQSARCSRTTSVSPQDAQGSLHCPLYQRDQETPHRWVDPHDDTIAKNNFLILKGSIPGTKKRVIDIAL
;
A
#
# COMPACT_ATOMS: atom_id res chain seq x y z
N MET A 1 -4.53 38.78 -0.17
CA MET A 1 -5.04 37.55 -0.82
C MET A 1 -6.25 37.04 -0.03
N HIS A 2 -7.39 37.75 -0.09
CA HIS A 2 -8.65 37.24 0.46
C HIS A 2 -9.73 37.44 -0.60
N LYS A 3 -10.42 36.34 -0.95
CA LYS A 3 -11.58 36.27 -1.88
C LYS A 3 -11.29 36.57 -3.37
N GLU A 4 -10.08 36.28 -3.84
CA GLU A 4 -9.76 36.29 -5.28
C GLU A 4 -9.56 34.87 -5.80
N GLU A 5 -9.94 34.62 -7.06
CA GLU A 5 -9.66 33.36 -7.73
C GLU A 5 -8.17 33.27 -8.06
N VAL A 6 -7.48 32.32 -7.43
CA VAL A 6 -6.05 32.10 -7.66
C VAL A 6 -5.86 30.80 -8.43
N ARG A 7 -5.26 30.87 -9.62
CA ARG A 7 -4.82 29.69 -10.37
C ARG A 7 -3.60 29.08 -9.70
N GLN A 8 -3.66 27.78 -9.41
CA GLN A 8 -2.55 27.03 -8.82
C GLN A 8 -2.20 25.85 -9.72
N ALA A 9 -0.89 25.60 -9.86
CA ALA A 9 -0.40 24.38 -10.48
C ALA A 9 -0.59 23.20 -9.51
N VAL A 10 -0.99 22.07 -10.07
CA VAL A 10 -1.33 20.85 -9.32
C VAL A 10 -0.75 19.65 -10.06
N THR A 11 -0.25 18.68 -9.30
CA THR A 11 0.10 17.34 -9.80
C THR A 11 -1.01 16.35 -9.44
N THR A 12 -1.50 15.61 -10.44
CA THR A 12 -2.47 14.52 -10.25
C THR A 12 -1.71 13.20 -10.10
N ILE A 13 -2.08 12.40 -9.09
CA ILE A 13 -1.52 11.09 -8.83
C ILE A 13 -2.65 10.06 -8.92
N GLU A 14 -2.46 9.01 -9.74
CA GLU A 14 -3.32 7.84 -9.71
C GLU A 14 -2.99 6.99 -8.48
N THR A 15 -3.99 6.78 -7.63
CA THR A 15 -3.88 5.93 -6.45
C THR A 15 -4.67 4.66 -6.67
N SER A 16 -3.97 3.60 -7.10
CA SER A 16 -4.53 2.26 -7.08
C SER A 16 -4.78 1.79 -5.64
N PRO A 17 -5.79 0.93 -5.42
CA PRO A 17 -6.01 0.31 -4.13
C PRO A 17 -4.78 -0.45 -3.63
N LEU A 18 -4.49 -0.31 -2.34
CA LEU A 18 -3.43 -1.06 -1.66
C LEU A 18 -4.01 -2.34 -1.08
N ILE A 19 -3.26 -3.43 -1.22
CA ILE A 19 -3.62 -4.73 -0.66
C ILE A 19 -2.63 -5.07 0.47
N VAL A 20 -3.19 -5.33 1.64
CA VAL A 20 -2.47 -5.70 2.86
C VAL A 20 -2.15 -7.19 2.84
N ASN A 21 -0.86 -7.52 2.89
CA ASN A 21 -0.41 -8.92 2.80
C ASN A 21 -0.13 -9.53 4.16
N SER A 22 0.67 -8.83 4.96
CA SER A 22 1.35 -9.47 6.09
C SER A 22 1.75 -8.43 7.14
N THR A 23 1.85 -8.86 8.40
CA THR A 23 2.21 -7.98 9.52
C THR A 23 3.64 -8.28 9.97
N VAL A 24 4.43 -7.23 10.15
CA VAL A 24 5.83 -7.29 10.56
C VAL A 24 5.99 -6.58 11.88
N GLY A 25 6.45 -7.31 12.90
CA GLY A 25 6.77 -6.75 14.21
C GLY A 25 8.27 -6.52 14.34
N SER A 26 8.67 -5.28 14.61
CA SER A 26 10.07 -4.97 14.95
C SER A 26 10.21 -4.83 16.46
N PRO A 27 11.10 -5.62 17.11
CA PRO A 27 11.46 -5.39 18.50
C PRO A 27 12.37 -4.18 18.63
N TRP A 28 12.58 -3.74 19.87
CA TRP A 28 13.50 -2.65 20.19
C TRP A 28 14.96 -2.98 19.84
N SER A 29 15.36 -4.25 19.90
CA SER A 29 16.71 -4.65 19.45
C SER A 29 16.75 -4.74 17.92
N ALA A 30 17.91 -4.44 17.34
CA ALA A 30 18.14 -4.27 15.89
C ALA A 30 17.85 -5.51 15.01
N TYR A 31 17.30 -6.59 15.56
CA TYR A 31 16.95 -7.79 14.82
C TYR A 31 15.45 -7.81 14.50
N PRO A 32 15.06 -7.75 13.21
CA PRO A 32 13.65 -7.92 12.84
C PRO A 32 13.17 -9.30 13.29
N ARG A 33 12.07 -9.34 14.06
CA ARG A 33 11.42 -10.59 14.49
C ARG A 33 10.59 -11.18 13.34
N PRO A 34 10.16 -12.46 13.42
CA PRO A 34 9.56 -13.16 12.30
C PRO A 34 8.35 -12.42 11.72
N ARG A 35 8.32 -12.39 10.39
CA ARG A 35 7.22 -11.87 9.59
C ARG A 35 6.03 -12.81 9.72
N LEU A 36 4.87 -12.28 10.11
CA LEU A 36 3.61 -13.01 9.99
C LEU A 36 3.20 -13.00 8.52
N GLY A 37 3.66 -14.00 7.77
CA GLY A 37 3.27 -14.20 6.38
C GLY A 37 1.89 -14.85 6.28
N ILE A 38 1.21 -14.61 5.17
CA ILE A 38 0.08 -15.41 4.69
C ILE A 38 0.43 -15.84 3.27
N PRO A 39 -0.08 -16.97 2.76
CA PRO A 39 0.03 -17.29 1.34
C PRO A 39 -0.39 -16.07 0.50
N PRO A 40 0.50 -15.56 -0.35
CA PRO A 40 0.24 -14.35 -1.10
C PRO A 40 -0.74 -14.60 -2.24
N LEU A 41 -1.25 -13.48 -2.73
CA LEU A 41 -1.97 -13.38 -4.00
C LEU A 41 -0.98 -13.51 -5.16
N ASP A 42 -1.46 -14.02 -6.29
CA ASP A 42 -0.66 -14.31 -7.49
C ASP A 42 0.11 -13.09 -8.03
N GLU A 43 -0.38 -11.87 -7.77
CA GLU A 43 0.22 -10.61 -8.28
C GLU A 43 1.60 -10.30 -7.67
N ILE A 44 1.85 -10.70 -6.42
CA ILE A 44 3.12 -10.38 -5.74
C ILE A 44 4.23 -11.31 -6.22
N GLU A 45 3.89 -12.51 -6.71
CA GLU A 45 4.89 -13.51 -7.10
C GLU A 45 5.85 -12.97 -8.17
N TRP A 46 5.36 -12.12 -9.07
CA TRP A 46 6.15 -11.44 -10.09
C TRP A 46 7.27 -10.58 -9.51
N SER A 47 7.09 -10.06 -8.29
CA SER A 47 8.08 -9.22 -7.60
C SER A 47 9.34 -9.99 -7.20
N PHE A 48 9.20 -11.28 -6.92
CA PHE A 48 10.26 -12.14 -6.41
C PHE A 48 11.15 -12.75 -7.49
N TYR A 49 10.78 -12.59 -8.76
CA TYR A 49 11.56 -13.10 -9.88
C TYR A 49 12.09 -11.97 -10.76
N LYS A 50 13.35 -12.09 -11.17
CA LYS A 50 13.89 -11.25 -12.24
C LYS A 50 13.38 -11.69 -13.61
N ASN A 51 13.28 -13.00 -13.82
CA ASN A 51 12.80 -13.61 -15.06
C ASN A 51 11.59 -14.51 -14.75
N TRP A 52 10.40 -13.92 -14.79
CA TRP A 52 9.15 -14.63 -14.49
C TRP A 52 8.89 -15.82 -15.43
N CYS A 53 8.92 -15.58 -16.74
CA CYS A 53 8.56 -16.58 -17.76
C CYS A 53 9.46 -17.83 -17.78
N ARG A 54 10.70 -17.72 -17.30
CA ARG A 54 11.66 -18.83 -17.25
C ARG A 54 11.69 -19.54 -15.89
N SER A 55 10.89 -19.08 -14.93
CA SER A 55 10.88 -19.62 -13.57
C SER A 55 9.83 -20.72 -13.42
N LYS A 56 9.99 -21.54 -12.38
CA LYS A 56 9.00 -22.56 -12.01
C LYS A 56 7.84 -22.01 -11.17
N LYS A 57 7.83 -20.70 -10.85
CA LYS A 57 6.78 -20.00 -10.08
C LYS A 57 6.39 -20.75 -8.79
N LYS A 58 7.37 -20.94 -7.90
CA LYS A 58 7.22 -21.69 -6.64
C LYS A 58 7.52 -20.84 -5.41
N VAL A 59 7.36 -19.52 -5.51
CA VAL A 59 7.47 -18.66 -4.31
C VAL A 59 6.27 -19.00 -3.43
N PHE A 60 6.48 -19.09 -2.12
CA PHE A 60 5.44 -19.40 -1.12
C PHE A 60 4.75 -20.77 -1.20
N ALA A 61 5.02 -21.63 -2.17
CA ALA A 61 4.39 -22.96 -2.25
C ALA A 61 4.59 -23.79 -0.95
N ARG A 62 5.79 -23.75 -0.35
CA ARG A 62 6.06 -24.41 0.94
C ARG A 62 5.32 -23.74 2.11
N TYR A 63 5.16 -22.43 2.03
CA TYR A 63 4.51 -21.63 3.06
C TYR A 63 3.01 -21.88 3.08
N ALA A 64 2.36 -21.87 1.91
CA ALA A 64 0.95 -22.22 1.74
C ALA A 64 0.66 -23.63 2.26
N LYS A 65 1.53 -24.61 1.94
CA LYS A 65 1.40 -25.97 2.43
C LYS A 65 1.48 -26.06 3.96
N LYS A 66 2.46 -25.39 4.58
CA LYS A 66 2.60 -25.34 6.04
C LYS A 66 1.37 -24.70 6.71
N HIS A 67 0.82 -23.64 6.13
CA HIS A 67 -0.39 -22.99 6.64
C HIS A 67 -1.63 -23.88 6.57
N ALA A 68 -1.75 -24.68 5.50
CA ALA A 68 -2.84 -25.65 5.35
C ALA A 68 -2.73 -26.78 6.38
N GLU A 69 -1.52 -27.29 6.63
CA GLU A 69 -1.27 -28.38 7.59
C GLU A 69 -1.43 -27.93 9.05
N ASP A 70 -0.96 -26.73 9.40
CA ASP A 70 -0.96 -26.21 10.77
C ASP A 70 -2.32 -25.62 11.24
N SER A 71 -3.34 -25.60 10.37
CA SER A 71 -4.67 -25.05 10.67
C SER A 71 -4.63 -23.66 11.34
N GLY A 72 -3.69 -22.80 10.92
CA GLY A 72 -3.55 -21.43 11.45
C GLY A 72 -2.94 -21.30 12.86
N LYS A 73 -2.57 -22.40 13.54
CA LYS A 73 -1.97 -22.35 14.89
C LYS A 73 -0.62 -21.62 14.91
N SER A 74 0.17 -21.79 13.85
CA SER A 74 1.45 -21.11 13.68
C SER A 74 1.28 -19.58 13.60
N VAL A 75 0.23 -19.12 12.91
CA VAL A 75 -0.15 -17.70 12.79
C VAL A 75 -0.54 -17.12 14.14
N ALA A 76 -1.42 -17.81 14.88
CA ALA A 76 -1.85 -17.37 16.21
C ALA A 76 -0.66 -17.24 17.18
N HIS A 77 0.28 -18.19 17.13
CA HIS A 77 1.47 -18.15 17.96
C HIS A 77 2.42 -17.00 17.58
N GLU A 78 2.57 -16.70 16.30
CA GLU A 78 3.33 -15.56 15.81
C GLU A 78 2.70 -14.23 16.22
N LEU A 79 1.37 -14.12 16.22
CA LEU A 79 0.64 -12.93 16.71
C LEU A 79 0.88 -12.69 18.20
N VAL A 80 0.80 -13.73 19.02
CA VAL A 80 1.11 -13.65 20.47
C VAL A 80 2.56 -13.25 20.69
N ARG A 81 3.48 -13.76 19.87
CA ARG A 81 4.88 -13.32 19.92
C ARG A 81 5.00 -11.85 19.58
N ILE A 82 4.39 -11.35 18.51
CA ILE A 82 4.49 -9.92 18.13
C ILE A 82 3.98 -9.03 19.27
N CYS A 83 2.83 -9.38 19.86
CA CYS A 83 2.23 -8.60 20.95
C CYS A 83 3.15 -8.49 22.18
N LYS A 84 3.86 -9.57 22.55
CA LYS A 84 4.71 -9.59 23.75
C LYS A 84 6.00 -8.76 23.66
N TYR A 85 6.42 -8.40 22.46
CA TYR A 85 7.84 -8.26 22.17
C TYR A 85 8.18 -7.16 21.17
N CYS A 86 7.23 -6.74 20.36
CA CYS A 86 7.42 -5.73 19.32
C CYS A 86 6.93 -4.39 19.83
N THR A 87 7.73 -3.35 19.62
CA THR A 87 7.36 -1.97 19.97
C THR A 87 6.73 -1.25 18.78
N VAL A 88 7.17 -1.60 17.57
CA VAL A 88 6.67 -1.03 16.31
C VAL A 88 6.09 -2.13 15.45
N VAL A 89 4.89 -1.87 14.93
CA VAL A 89 4.20 -2.75 13.98
C VAL A 89 4.19 -2.08 12.62
N ARG A 90 4.64 -2.81 11.60
CA ARG A 90 4.62 -2.43 10.19
C ARG A 90 3.74 -3.41 9.42
N ILE A 91 3.08 -2.94 8.40
CA ILE A 91 2.28 -3.74 7.48
C ILE A 91 3.01 -3.79 6.14
N LEU A 92 3.15 -4.99 5.58
CA LEU A 92 3.60 -5.19 4.21
C LEU A 92 2.40 -5.06 3.29
N THR A 93 2.43 -4.05 2.43
CA THR A 93 1.41 -3.76 1.43
C THR A 93 2.00 -3.84 0.03
N HIS A 94 1.14 -4.05 -0.95
CA HIS A 94 1.48 -3.88 -2.36
C HIS A 94 0.38 -3.13 -3.10
N ILE A 95 0.77 -2.51 -4.21
CA ILE A 95 -0.14 -1.83 -5.12
C ILE A 95 -0.64 -2.82 -6.17
N GLN A 96 -1.94 -2.78 -6.47
CA GLN A 96 -2.50 -3.48 -7.63
C GLN A 96 -2.20 -2.70 -8.92
N ILE A 97 -1.08 -3.04 -9.58
CA ILE A 97 -0.62 -2.34 -10.78
C ILE A 97 -1.41 -2.75 -12.03
N CYS A 98 -1.95 -3.98 -12.06
CA CYS A 98 -2.77 -4.46 -13.19
C CYS A 98 -4.01 -3.56 -13.45
N ASN A 99 -4.47 -2.83 -12.43
CA ASN A 99 -5.59 -1.89 -12.56
C ASN A 99 -5.16 -0.53 -13.10
N THR A 100 -3.86 -0.24 -13.17
CA THR A 100 -3.33 0.99 -13.76
C THR A 100 -3.16 0.81 -15.27
N GLY A 101 -3.13 1.92 -16.01
CA GLY A 101 -2.81 1.92 -17.45
C GLY A 101 -1.33 1.66 -17.77
N LEU A 102 -0.54 1.16 -16.82
CA LEU A 102 0.90 0.94 -16.98
C LEU A 102 1.16 -0.43 -17.62
N SER A 103 2.19 -0.51 -18.47
CA SER A 103 2.66 -1.79 -19.03
C SER A 103 3.45 -2.64 -18.01
N GLN A 104 3.67 -2.14 -16.79
CA GLN A 104 4.42 -2.85 -15.77
C GLN A 104 3.51 -3.86 -15.04
N GLU A 105 3.91 -5.12 -15.01
CA GLU A 105 3.19 -6.18 -14.28
C GLU A 105 3.80 -6.47 -12.90
N LYS A 106 5.01 -5.96 -12.64
CA LYS A 106 5.72 -6.18 -11.37
C LYS A 106 5.18 -5.26 -10.28
N ALA A 107 4.45 -5.81 -9.31
CA ALA A 107 3.96 -5.10 -8.14
C ALA A 107 5.09 -4.41 -7.33
N HIS A 108 4.79 -3.24 -6.76
CA HIS A 108 5.67 -2.57 -5.81
C HIS A 108 5.27 -2.95 -4.40
N LEU A 109 6.25 -3.41 -3.60
CA LEU A 109 6.07 -3.80 -2.20
C LEU A 109 6.57 -2.67 -1.30
N MET A 110 5.77 -2.33 -0.29
CA MET A 110 6.10 -1.29 0.67
C MET A 110 5.80 -1.75 2.10
N GLU A 111 6.59 -1.25 3.05
CA GLU A 111 6.33 -1.40 4.49
C GLU A 111 5.76 -0.10 5.03
N ILE A 112 4.52 -0.13 5.52
CA ILE A 112 3.85 1.01 6.13
C ILE A 112 3.84 0.84 7.64
N GLN A 113 4.28 1.85 8.40
CA GLN A 113 4.20 1.81 9.86
C GLN A 113 2.79 2.15 10.33
N VAL A 114 2.24 1.35 11.25
CA VAL A 114 0.95 1.66 11.88
C VAL A 114 1.21 2.55 13.09
N ASN A 115 0.76 3.79 12.98
CA ASN A 115 0.84 4.79 14.03
C ASN A 115 -0.47 4.81 14.84
N GLY A 116 -0.37 5.28 16.10
CA GLY A 116 -1.51 5.35 17.03
C GLY A 116 -1.88 4.03 17.73
N GLY A 117 -2.56 4.13 18.86
CA GLY A 117 -3.10 2.98 19.61
C GLY A 117 -2.07 2.10 20.32
N SER A 118 -2.57 1.08 21.01
CA SER A 118 -1.78 0.04 21.68
C SER A 118 -1.33 -1.05 20.69
N ILE A 119 -0.29 -1.84 21.04
CA ILE A 119 0.21 -2.93 20.18
C ILE A 119 -0.89 -3.94 19.75
N PRO A 120 -1.79 -4.42 20.63
CA PRO A 120 -2.85 -5.34 20.21
C PRO A 120 -3.85 -4.68 19.24
N GLU A 121 -4.20 -3.42 19.45
CA GLU A 121 -5.08 -2.66 18.54
C GLU A 121 -4.46 -2.53 17.14
N LYS A 122 -3.14 -2.28 17.06
CA LYS A 122 -2.43 -2.25 15.76
C LYS A 122 -2.49 -3.58 15.01
N ILE A 123 -2.43 -4.69 15.75
CA ILE A 123 -2.52 -6.03 15.18
C ILE A 123 -3.95 -6.32 14.71
N GLU A 124 -4.95 -5.96 15.51
CA GLU A 124 -6.36 -6.10 15.15
C GLU A 124 -6.69 -5.27 13.92
N PHE A 125 -6.19 -4.03 13.84
CA PHE A 125 -6.28 -3.20 12.64
C PHE A 125 -5.64 -3.87 11.42
N ALA A 126 -4.44 -4.45 11.57
CA ALA A 126 -3.79 -5.16 10.48
C ALA A 126 -4.59 -6.41 10.02
N GLN A 127 -5.28 -7.09 10.95
CA GLN A 127 -6.14 -8.22 10.63
C GLN A 127 -7.45 -7.79 9.96
N SER A 128 -8.07 -6.71 10.42
CA SER A 128 -9.30 -6.19 9.83
C SER A 128 -9.06 -5.63 8.43
N ALA A 129 -8.00 -4.82 8.24
CA ALA A 129 -7.59 -4.27 6.95
C ALA A 129 -7.20 -5.36 5.93
N ARG A 130 -6.74 -6.51 6.42
CA ARG A 130 -6.49 -7.68 5.57
C ARG A 130 -7.79 -8.35 5.11
N CYS A 131 -8.80 -8.44 5.97
CA CYS A 131 -10.08 -9.08 5.63
C CYS A 131 -10.85 -8.30 4.55
N SER A 132 -10.80 -6.97 4.61
CA SER A 132 -11.42 -6.08 3.61
C SER A 132 -10.66 -6.05 2.27
N ARG A 133 -9.44 -6.63 2.20
CA ARG A 133 -8.52 -6.77 1.05
C ARG A 133 -8.06 -5.48 0.36
N THR A 134 -8.85 -4.42 0.42
CA THR A 134 -8.58 -3.17 -0.28
C THR A 134 -8.64 -2.01 0.70
N THR A 135 -7.49 -1.38 0.93
CA THR A 135 -7.43 -0.06 1.55
C THR A 135 -7.31 0.97 0.43
N SER A 136 -8.39 1.73 0.22
CA SER A 136 -8.38 2.92 -0.64
C SER A 136 -7.86 4.10 0.16
N VAL A 137 -6.95 4.89 -0.41
CA VAL A 137 -6.56 6.18 0.17
C VAL A 137 -7.79 7.08 0.10
N SER A 138 -8.29 7.50 1.27
CA SER A 138 -9.38 8.47 1.36
C SER A 138 -8.81 9.89 1.49
N PRO A 139 -9.52 10.94 1.05
CA PRO A 139 -9.04 12.33 1.17
C PRO A 139 -8.70 12.75 2.60
N GLN A 140 -9.25 12.05 3.61
CA GLN A 140 -9.04 12.31 5.04
C GLN A 140 -7.65 11.86 5.51
N ASP A 141 -7.05 10.86 4.85
CA ASP A 141 -5.72 10.32 5.20
C ASP A 141 -4.57 11.25 4.77
N ALA A 142 -4.83 12.18 3.83
CA ALA A 142 -3.84 13.08 3.26
C ALA A 142 -3.53 14.32 4.13
N GLN A 143 -4.24 14.54 5.23
CA GLN A 143 -4.12 15.75 6.04
C GLN A 143 -2.84 15.83 6.90
N GLY A 144 -1.92 14.85 6.77
CA GLY A 144 -0.67 14.75 7.54
C GLY A 144 0.61 15.10 6.76
N SER A 145 1.34 16.10 7.26
CA SER A 145 2.80 16.35 7.11
C SER A 145 3.44 16.93 5.83
N LEU A 146 2.67 17.35 4.83
CA LEU A 146 3.13 18.43 3.93
C LEU A 146 2.30 19.67 4.27
N HIS A 147 2.95 20.77 4.67
CA HIS A 147 2.29 22.06 4.88
C HIS A 147 1.88 22.67 3.52
N CYS A 148 1.02 21.96 2.81
CA CYS A 148 0.39 22.30 1.56
C CYS A 148 -1.12 22.11 1.79
N PRO A 149 -1.94 23.17 1.80
CA PRO A 149 -3.37 23.02 1.98
C PRO A 149 -3.91 22.12 0.86
N LEU A 150 -4.42 20.96 1.24
CA LEU A 150 -5.16 20.08 0.36
C LEU A 150 -6.45 20.77 -0.04
N TYR A 151 -6.70 20.80 -1.35
CA TYR A 151 -7.92 21.37 -1.87
C TYR A 151 -8.98 20.25 -1.95
N GLN A 152 -9.91 20.25 -1.00
CA GLN A 152 -11.13 19.46 -1.12
C GLN A 152 -12.01 20.16 -2.14
N ARG A 153 -12.05 19.66 -3.37
CA ARG A 153 -12.98 20.16 -4.37
C ARG A 153 -14.33 19.47 -4.15
N ASP A 154 -15.30 20.23 -3.65
CA ASP A 154 -16.72 19.92 -3.74
C ASP A 154 -17.14 20.03 -5.21
N GLN A 155 -16.87 18.99 -6.00
CA GLN A 155 -17.53 18.70 -7.27
C GLN A 155 -17.01 17.36 -7.74
N GLU A 156 -17.94 16.42 -7.94
CA GLU A 156 -17.71 15.10 -8.54
C GLU A 156 -16.67 15.21 -9.65
N THR A 157 -15.48 14.67 -9.39
CA THR A 157 -14.49 14.50 -10.45
C THR A 157 -15.19 13.78 -11.59
N PRO A 158 -15.05 14.22 -12.85
CA PRO A 158 -15.53 13.40 -13.95
C PRO A 158 -14.91 12.01 -13.73
N HIS A 159 -15.72 10.96 -13.85
CA HIS A 159 -15.31 9.55 -13.63
C HIS A 159 -14.17 9.09 -14.56
N ARG A 160 -13.54 10.02 -15.29
CA ARG A 160 -12.59 9.84 -16.36
C ARG A 160 -11.77 11.13 -16.50
N TRP A 161 -10.54 11.10 -16.02
CA TRP A 161 -9.53 12.11 -16.39
C TRP A 161 -8.60 11.49 -17.43
N VAL A 162 -8.30 12.25 -18.48
CA VAL A 162 -7.43 11.83 -19.58
C VAL A 162 -6.31 12.84 -19.68
N ASP A 163 -5.08 12.37 -19.52
CA ASP A 163 -3.89 13.18 -19.72
C ASP A 163 -3.77 13.53 -21.21
N PRO A 164 -3.68 14.81 -21.62
CA PRO A 164 -3.61 15.17 -23.04
C PRO A 164 -2.34 14.71 -23.76
N HIS A 165 -1.33 14.25 -23.02
CA HIS A 165 -0.02 13.83 -23.52
C HIS A 165 0.26 12.33 -23.28
N ASP A 166 -0.64 11.62 -22.60
CA ASP A 166 -0.53 10.20 -22.33
C ASP A 166 -1.92 9.58 -22.53
N ASP A 167 -2.06 8.70 -23.54
CA ASP A 167 -3.32 8.01 -23.85
C ASP A 167 -3.81 7.04 -22.74
N THR A 168 -3.14 7.03 -21.60
CA THR A 168 -3.54 6.24 -20.43
C THR A 168 -4.72 6.89 -19.74
N ILE A 169 -5.89 6.30 -19.96
CA ILE A 169 -7.11 6.65 -19.22
C ILE A 169 -6.91 6.21 -17.77
N ALA A 170 -7.07 7.18 -16.89
CA ALA A 170 -6.94 7.01 -15.48
C ALA A 170 -8.22 6.32 -14.95
N LYS A 171 -8.09 5.13 -14.34
CA LYS A 171 -9.24 4.25 -14.01
C LYS A 171 -9.56 4.17 -12.52
N ASN A 172 -8.59 4.51 -11.67
CA ASN A 172 -8.69 4.40 -10.21
C ASN A 172 -8.98 5.77 -9.56
N ASN A 173 -8.93 5.84 -8.23
CA ASN A 173 -9.06 7.12 -7.53
C ASN A 173 -7.82 8.00 -7.80
N PHE A 174 -8.00 9.32 -7.71
CA PHE A 174 -6.91 10.29 -7.88
C PHE A 174 -6.70 11.16 -6.67
N LEU A 175 -5.44 11.45 -6.37
CA LEU A 175 -5.05 12.49 -5.44
C LEU A 175 -4.55 13.72 -6.21
N ILE A 176 -4.99 14.89 -5.80
CA ILE A 176 -4.66 16.19 -6.38
C ILE A 176 -3.74 16.90 -5.37
N LEU A 177 -2.45 17.00 -5.68
CA LEU A 177 -1.47 17.66 -4.83
C LEU A 177 -1.09 19.03 -5.39
N LYS A 178 -1.05 20.03 -4.53
CA LYS A 178 -0.60 21.37 -4.89
C LYS A 178 0.90 21.38 -5.20
N GLY A 179 1.28 22.03 -6.31
CA GLY A 179 2.68 22.17 -6.72
C GLY A 179 3.17 21.01 -7.60
N SER A 180 4.49 20.87 -7.68
CA SER A 180 5.19 19.83 -8.44
C SER A 180 5.82 18.78 -7.52
N ILE A 181 5.86 17.54 -7.98
CA ILE A 181 6.46 16.42 -7.27
C ILE A 181 7.74 15.99 -8.01
N PRO A 182 8.81 15.59 -7.29
CA PRO A 182 9.99 15.05 -7.94
C PRO A 182 9.66 13.76 -8.72
N GLY A 183 10.03 13.74 -10.00
CA GLY A 183 9.88 12.56 -10.84
C GLY A 183 9.41 12.87 -12.25
N THR A 184 9.48 11.85 -13.10
CA THR A 184 8.83 11.86 -14.41
C THR A 184 7.44 11.25 -14.31
N LYS A 185 6.61 11.42 -15.35
CA LYS A 185 5.33 10.71 -15.43
C LYS A 185 5.50 9.19 -15.31
N LYS A 186 4.44 8.50 -14.87
CA LYS A 186 4.38 7.02 -14.70
C LYS A 186 5.39 6.45 -13.70
N ARG A 187 5.87 7.27 -12.77
CA ARG A 187 6.72 6.85 -11.65
C ARG A 187 5.86 6.55 -10.43
N VAL A 188 6.22 5.50 -9.70
CA VAL A 188 5.64 5.24 -8.39
C VAL A 188 6.26 6.21 -7.38
N ILE A 189 5.40 6.80 -6.57
CA ILE A 189 5.74 7.80 -5.57
C ILE A 189 5.20 7.28 -4.24
N ASP A 190 6.07 7.24 -3.24
CA ASP A 190 5.68 6.92 -1.88
C ASP A 190 5.29 8.23 -1.19
N ILE A 191 4.05 8.31 -0.74
CA ILE A 191 3.52 9.46 0.01
C ILE A 191 3.55 9.08 1.49
N ALA A 192 4.39 9.78 2.25
CA ALA A 192 4.35 9.69 3.70
C ALA A 192 3.16 10.52 4.21
N LEU A 193 2.22 9.86 4.88
CA LEU A 193 1.03 10.44 5.51
C LEU A 193 1.25 10.56 7.03
#